data_AF-A0A151SDC6-F1
#
_entry.id   AF-A0A151SDC6-F1
#
_cell.length_a   1.000
_cell.length_b   1.000
_cell.length_c   1.000
_cell.angle_alpha   90.00
_cell.angle_beta   90.00
_cell.angle_gamma   90.00
#
_symmetry.space_group_name_H-M   'P 1'
#
loop_
_entity.id
_entity.type
_entity.pdbx_description
1 polymer ?
#
loop_
_entity_poly.entity_id
_entity_poly.type
_entity_poly.pdbx_seq_one_letter_code
_entity_poly.pdbx_strand_id
1 'polypeptide(L)'
;MKGNWDVVIGMLEENKALCRMNINESRGTVLHVAVNEGKEEVVKSVVKAITEHDMSKAFESRNERGDTPLHLAATRGFQNICELIIGEKKERKHLVKIHNKEGETPLFHAALSWQKATFVYLCSLMPQGDNYCKHLVRNNGDNILHCAIRREFFDLALIIMHKYPELNDVQNREGFSPLKLLATRPSAFKSGSNLRWWKTILYHCKSQKFLHYSTHGYLPL
;
A
#
# COMPACT_ATOMS: atom_id res chain seq x y z
N MET A 1 -6.96 25.38 4.16
CA MET A 1 -5.93 26.39 3.86
C MET A 1 -5.53 26.22 2.40
N LYS A 2 -5.70 27.24 1.56
CA LYS A 2 -5.03 27.26 0.25
C LYS A 2 -3.55 27.56 0.53
N GLY A 3 -2.71 26.53 0.55
CA GLY A 3 -1.26 26.72 0.70
C GLY A 3 -0.72 27.48 -0.51
N ASN A 4 0.08 28.52 -0.25
CA ASN A 4 0.85 29.22 -1.28
C ASN A 4 2.10 28.37 -1.59
N TRP A 5 1.93 27.36 -2.44
CA TRP A 5 2.97 26.39 -2.74
C TRP A 5 4.16 27.02 -3.46
N ASP A 6 3.98 28.09 -4.22
CA ASP A 6 5.07 28.81 -4.87
C ASP A 6 6.06 29.38 -3.85
N VAL A 7 5.55 29.98 -2.76
CA VAL A 7 6.39 30.47 -1.65
C VAL A 7 7.10 29.31 -0.96
N VAL A 8 6.40 28.18 -0.74
CA VAL A 8 7.00 27.01 -0.11
C VAL A 8 8.13 26.44 -0.97
N ILE A 9 7.95 26.36 -2.29
CA ILE A 9 9.01 25.90 -3.21
C ILE A 9 10.21 26.84 -3.15
N GLY A 10 10.02 28.16 -3.26
CA GLY A 10 11.12 29.12 -3.14
C GLY A 10 11.90 28.98 -1.83
N MET A 11 11.21 28.77 -0.70
CA MET A 11 11.86 28.49 0.59
C MET A 11 12.69 27.19 0.58
N LEU A 12 12.25 26.14 -0.12
CA LEU A 12 13.01 24.88 -0.22
C LEU A 12 14.28 25.04 -1.06
N GLU A 13 14.24 25.89 -2.08
CA GLU A 13 15.39 26.23 -2.92
C GLU A 13 16.44 27.02 -2.12
N GLU A 14 15.99 27.97 -1.29
CA GLU A 14 16.85 28.78 -0.42
C GLU A 14 17.42 27.98 0.75
N ASN A 15 16.63 27.07 1.34
CA ASN A 15 17.00 26.33 2.53
C ASN A 15 16.64 24.84 2.45
N LYS A 16 17.64 24.04 2.03
CA LYS A 16 17.54 22.58 1.88
C LYS A 16 17.15 21.83 3.16
N ALA A 17 17.42 22.39 4.34
CA ALA A 17 17.07 21.73 5.60
C ALA A 17 15.55 21.61 5.80
N LEU A 18 14.77 22.53 5.21
CA LEU A 18 13.32 22.57 5.35
C LEU A 18 12.62 21.32 4.78
N CYS A 19 13.20 20.67 3.77
CA CYS A 19 12.64 19.44 3.18
C CYS A 19 12.51 18.28 4.19
N ARG A 20 13.32 18.31 5.25
CA ARG A 20 13.38 17.27 6.29
C ARG A 20 12.68 17.68 7.58
N MET A 21 12.31 18.95 7.71
CA MET A 21 11.65 19.45 8.91
C MET A 21 10.20 18.99 8.95
N ASN A 22 9.77 18.51 10.12
CA ASN A 22 8.37 18.29 10.38
C ASN A 22 7.70 19.65 10.55
N ILE A 23 6.73 19.95 9.69
CA ILE A 23 6.04 21.26 9.67
C ILE A 23 5.19 21.41 10.94
N ASN A 24 4.72 20.31 11.51
CA ASN A 24 4.29 20.18 12.89
C ASN A 24 4.33 18.70 13.30
N GLU A 25 4.16 18.46 14.61
CA GLU A 25 4.07 17.14 15.25
C GLU A 25 3.29 16.14 14.37
N SER A 26 2.01 16.42 14.09
CA SER A 26 1.14 15.47 13.37
C SER A 26 1.34 15.34 11.84
N ARG A 27 1.90 16.34 11.14
CA ARG A 27 1.77 16.44 9.66
C ARG A 27 2.97 15.98 8.85
N GLY A 28 4.11 15.67 9.47
CA GLY A 28 5.33 15.26 8.76
C GLY A 28 5.97 16.41 7.96
N THR A 29 6.81 16.06 6.99
CA THR A 29 7.52 17.02 6.12
C THR A 29 6.62 17.69 5.07
N VAL A 30 7.17 18.67 4.35
CA VAL A 30 6.50 19.34 3.22
C VAL A 30 5.91 18.36 2.20
N LEU A 31 6.64 17.26 1.91
CA LEU A 31 6.15 16.24 0.98
C LEU A 31 4.99 15.44 1.57
N HIS A 32 4.95 15.19 2.88
CA HIS A 32 3.78 14.57 3.51
C HIS A 32 2.54 15.44 3.37
N VAL A 33 2.68 16.75 3.61
CA VAL A 33 1.59 17.72 3.49
C VAL A 33 1.09 17.78 2.04
N ALA A 34 1.99 17.88 1.06
CA ALA A 34 1.63 17.90 -0.35
C ALA A 34 0.84 16.64 -0.77
N VAL A 35 1.32 15.46 -0.38
CA VAL A 35 0.63 14.19 -0.64
C VAL A 35 -0.73 14.13 0.06
N ASN A 36 -0.82 14.65 1.29
CA ASN A 36 -2.05 14.68 2.06
C ASN A 36 -3.13 15.59 1.44
N GLU A 37 -2.72 16.64 0.72
CA GLU A 37 -3.63 17.48 -0.07
C GLU A 37 -4.10 16.80 -1.37
N GLY A 38 -3.40 15.77 -1.85
CA GLY A 38 -3.77 15.02 -3.07
C GLY A 38 -3.65 15.81 -4.37
N LYS A 39 -2.97 16.96 -4.35
CA LYS A 39 -2.77 17.81 -5.53
C LYS A 39 -1.52 17.35 -6.27
N GLU A 40 -1.73 16.60 -7.35
CA GLU A 40 -0.65 16.00 -8.14
C GLU A 40 0.40 17.03 -8.60
N GLU A 41 -0.02 18.17 -9.15
CA GLU A 41 0.90 19.23 -9.61
C GLU A 41 1.77 19.79 -8.49
N VAL A 42 1.21 19.94 -7.29
CA VAL A 42 1.98 20.38 -6.12
C VAL A 42 3.01 19.33 -5.75
N VAL A 43 2.61 18.05 -5.69
CA VAL A 43 3.54 16.97 -5.40
C VAL A 43 4.65 16.93 -6.45
N LYS A 44 4.31 17.07 -7.73
CA LYS A 44 5.27 17.11 -8.83
C LYS A 44 6.31 18.23 -8.65
N SER A 45 5.88 19.45 -8.33
CA SER A 45 6.79 20.57 -8.05
C SER A 45 7.69 20.30 -6.83
N VAL A 46 7.14 19.76 -5.75
CA VAL A 46 7.93 19.41 -4.55
C VAL A 46 8.93 18.29 -4.84
N VAL A 47 8.52 17.23 -5.55
CA VAL A 47 9.40 16.13 -5.96
C VAL A 47 10.54 16.66 -6.83
N LYS A 48 10.23 17.52 -7.81
CA LYS A 48 11.20 18.15 -8.69
C LYS A 48 12.25 18.94 -7.90
N ALA A 49 11.81 19.85 -7.02
CA ALA A 49 12.71 20.61 -6.14
C ALA A 49 13.58 19.70 -5.27
N ILE A 50 13.01 18.63 -4.68
CA ILE A 50 13.77 17.65 -3.90
C ILE A 50 14.86 16.98 -4.74
N THR A 51 14.55 16.59 -5.99
CA THR A 51 15.50 15.91 -6.88
C THR A 51 16.58 16.83 -7.42
N GLU A 52 16.25 18.06 -7.83
CA GLU A 52 17.20 19.01 -8.43
C GLU A 52 18.24 19.51 -7.42
N HIS A 53 17.89 19.54 -6.14
CA HIS A 53 18.79 20.00 -5.08
C HIS A 53 19.48 18.88 -4.29
N ASP A 54 19.38 17.63 -4.77
CA ASP A 54 19.93 16.40 -4.15
C ASP A 54 19.47 16.19 -2.69
N MET A 55 18.18 16.41 -2.45
CA MET A 55 17.56 16.23 -1.14
C MET A 55 16.90 14.85 -1.00
N SER A 56 17.46 13.83 -1.65
CA SER A 56 16.87 12.49 -1.80
C SER A 56 16.42 11.83 -0.49
N LYS A 57 17.08 12.15 0.63
CA LYS A 57 16.67 11.66 1.97
C LYS A 57 15.29 12.18 2.43
N ALA A 58 14.74 13.21 1.78
CA ALA A 58 13.41 13.74 2.09
C ALA A 58 12.29 12.72 1.82
N PHE A 59 12.45 11.87 0.79
CA PHE A 59 11.50 10.80 0.45
C PHE A 59 11.39 9.71 1.53
N GLU A 60 12.43 9.56 2.35
CA GLU A 60 12.52 8.59 3.44
C GLU A 60 12.15 9.19 4.81
N SER A 61 11.83 10.49 4.84
CA SER A 61 11.40 11.15 6.07
C SER A 61 10.14 10.49 6.60
N ARG A 62 10.03 10.41 7.92
CA ARG A 62 8.94 9.73 8.60
C ARG A 62 8.16 10.71 9.45
N ASN A 63 6.83 10.66 9.37
CA ASN A 63 5.96 11.38 10.30
C ASN A 63 5.90 10.67 11.67
N GLU A 64 5.02 11.13 12.56
CA GLU A 64 4.83 10.54 13.90
C GLU A 64 4.45 9.07 13.92
N ARG A 65 3.78 8.56 12.90
CA ARG A 65 3.45 7.13 12.78
C ARG A 65 4.58 6.31 12.17
N GLY A 66 5.69 6.95 11.82
CA GLY A 66 6.75 6.33 11.04
C GLY A 66 6.44 6.24 9.55
N ASP A 67 5.29 6.77 9.10
CA ASP A 67 4.88 6.71 7.71
C ASP A 67 5.77 7.63 6.88
N THR A 68 6.20 7.15 5.71
CA THR A 68 6.81 7.99 4.66
C THR A 68 5.72 8.64 3.80
N PRO A 69 6.04 9.61 2.92
CA PRO A 69 5.06 10.15 1.99
C PRO A 69 4.44 9.08 1.08
N LEU A 70 5.19 8.02 0.74
CA LEU A 70 4.68 6.91 -0.05
C LEU A 70 3.63 6.08 0.71
N HIS A 71 3.73 5.95 2.04
CA HIS A 71 2.68 5.32 2.84
C HIS A 71 1.37 6.12 2.73
N LEU A 72 1.43 7.44 2.90
CA LEU A 72 0.26 8.31 2.83
C LEU A 72 -0.41 8.28 1.45
N ALA A 73 0.38 8.24 0.37
CA ALA A 73 -0.13 8.11 -0.99
C ALA A 73 -0.82 6.75 -1.20
N ALA A 74 -0.23 5.68 -0.65
CA ALA A 74 -0.76 4.33 -0.70
C ALA A 74 -2.10 4.19 0.04
N THR A 75 -2.20 4.74 1.27
CA THR A 75 -3.45 4.77 2.06
C THR A 75 -4.58 5.45 1.29
N ARG A 76 -4.28 6.52 0.55
CA ARG A 76 -5.26 7.32 -0.20
C ARG A 76 -5.60 6.77 -1.57
N GLY A 77 -4.85 5.80 -2.07
CA GLY A 77 -5.05 5.26 -3.41
C GLY A 77 -4.57 6.18 -4.54
N PHE A 78 -3.66 7.10 -4.23
CA PHE A 78 -3.12 8.03 -5.22
C PHE A 78 -1.98 7.36 -6.00
N GLN A 79 -2.32 6.48 -6.94
CA GLN A 79 -1.34 5.74 -7.74
C GLN A 79 -0.40 6.68 -8.52
N ASN A 80 -0.94 7.70 -9.17
CA ASN A 80 -0.21 8.78 -9.84
C ASN A 80 0.82 9.46 -8.90
N ILE A 81 0.43 9.78 -7.68
CA ILE A 81 1.36 10.37 -6.69
C ILE A 81 2.42 9.34 -6.24
N CYS A 82 2.06 8.05 -6.10
CA CYS A 82 3.04 7.00 -5.85
C CYS A 82 4.08 6.93 -6.99
N GLU A 83 3.64 7.02 -8.24
CA GLU A 83 4.51 7.04 -9.43
C GLU A 83 5.47 8.24 -9.42
N LEU A 84 4.97 9.45 -9.12
CA LEU A 84 5.82 10.65 -8.96
C LEU A 84 6.89 10.46 -7.88
N ILE A 85 6.49 9.95 -6.71
CA ILE A 85 7.42 9.72 -5.59
C ILE A 85 8.46 8.65 -5.94
N ILE A 86 8.08 7.58 -6.63
CA ILE A 86 8.98 6.48 -7.00
C ILE A 86 9.90 6.87 -8.17
N GLY A 87 9.44 7.77 -9.02
CA GLY A 87 10.13 8.23 -10.23
C GLY A 87 9.81 7.37 -11.45
N GLU A 88 9.84 7.99 -12.63
CA GLU A 88 9.46 7.36 -13.90
C GLU A 88 10.32 6.13 -14.23
N LYS A 89 11.63 6.20 -13.93
CA LYS A 89 12.55 5.06 -14.13
C LYS A 89 12.67 4.19 -12.87
N LYS A 90 11.77 4.37 -11.90
CA LYS A 90 11.74 3.65 -10.62
C LYS A 90 13.03 3.85 -9.82
N GLU A 91 13.66 5.02 -9.93
CA GLU A 91 14.94 5.33 -9.27
C GLU A 91 14.85 5.21 -7.75
N ARG A 92 13.65 5.41 -7.18
CA ARG A 92 13.39 5.36 -5.74
C ARG A 92 12.55 4.15 -5.34
N LYS A 93 12.66 3.04 -6.08
CA LYS A 93 11.96 1.78 -5.80
C LYS A 93 12.24 1.25 -4.38
N HIS A 94 13.36 1.59 -3.75
CA HIS A 94 13.69 1.15 -2.38
C HIS A 94 12.66 1.61 -1.34
N LEU A 95 11.94 2.70 -1.59
CA LEU A 95 10.93 3.26 -0.69
C LEU A 95 9.77 2.28 -0.38
N VAL A 96 9.47 1.34 -1.29
CA VAL A 96 8.39 0.35 -1.09
C VAL A 96 8.68 -0.63 0.04
N LYS A 97 9.95 -0.73 0.49
CA LYS A 97 10.41 -1.64 1.54
C LYS A 97 10.51 -0.98 2.91
N ILE A 98 10.23 0.32 3.01
CA ILE A 98 10.33 1.05 4.28
C ILE A 98 9.15 0.65 5.16
N HIS A 99 9.44 0.29 6.40
CA HIS A 99 8.42 -0.01 7.40
C HIS A 99 8.18 1.24 8.29
N ASN A 100 6.92 1.47 8.64
CA ASN A 100 6.51 2.46 9.64
C ASN A 100 6.69 1.91 11.07
N LYS A 101 6.20 2.64 12.10
CA LYS A 101 6.32 2.20 13.51
C LYS A 101 5.57 0.91 13.83
N GLU A 102 4.55 0.56 13.04
CA GLU A 102 3.80 -0.70 13.15
C GLU A 102 4.42 -1.85 12.33
N GLY A 103 5.56 -1.62 11.67
CA GLY A 103 6.17 -2.63 10.80
C GLY A 103 5.47 -2.76 9.45
N GLU A 104 4.61 -1.80 9.07
CA GLU A 104 3.82 -1.85 7.85
C GLU A 104 4.54 -1.13 6.70
N THR A 105 4.47 -1.68 5.49
CA THR A 105 4.98 -1.07 4.26
C THR A 105 3.91 -0.24 3.54
N PRO A 106 4.26 0.59 2.53
CA PRO A 106 3.25 1.27 1.72
C PRO A 106 2.25 0.32 1.05
N LEU A 107 2.69 -0.86 0.62
CA LEU A 107 1.81 -1.89 0.07
C LEU A 107 0.76 -2.35 1.11
N PHE A 108 1.18 -2.47 2.36
CA PHE A 108 0.32 -2.81 3.49
C PHE A 108 -0.78 -1.75 3.68
N HIS A 109 -0.45 -0.46 3.57
CA HIS A 109 -1.41 0.65 3.66
C HIS A 109 -2.43 0.67 2.52
N ALA A 110 -1.99 0.35 1.29
CA ALA A 110 -2.89 0.20 0.15
C ALA A 110 -3.88 -0.97 0.37
N ALA A 111 -3.41 -2.09 0.95
CA ALA A 111 -4.27 -3.22 1.31
C ALA A 111 -5.26 -2.89 2.44
N LEU A 112 -4.77 -2.28 3.53
CA LEU A 112 -5.60 -1.86 4.66
C LEU A 112 -6.71 -0.90 4.23
N SER A 113 -6.49 -0.08 3.20
CA SER A 113 -7.46 0.89 2.70
C SER A 113 -8.22 0.42 1.46
N TRP A 114 -7.99 -0.84 1.03
CA TRP A 114 -8.53 -1.44 -0.19
C TRP A 114 -8.36 -0.60 -1.47
N GLN A 115 -7.20 0.02 -1.62
CA GLN A 115 -6.87 0.84 -2.79
C GLN A 115 -6.34 -0.06 -3.91
N LYS A 116 -7.25 -0.75 -4.61
CA LYS A 116 -6.92 -1.83 -5.56
C LYS A 116 -5.86 -1.44 -6.60
N ALA A 117 -6.02 -0.31 -7.28
CA ALA A 117 -5.10 0.12 -8.35
C ALA A 117 -3.68 0.38 -7.79
N THR A 118 -3.60 1.15 -6.70
CA THR A 118 -2.35 1.43 -6.00
C THR A 118 -1.72 0.18 -5.40
N PHE A 119 -2.52 -0.74 -4.86
CA PHE A 119 -2.05 -2.04 -4.38
C PHE A 119 -1.37 -2.81 -5.51
N VAL A 120 -2.03 -2.97 -6.66
CA VAL A 120 -1.45 -3.67 -7.83
C VAL A 120 -0.15 -3.01 -8.29
N TYR A 121 -0.13 -1.68 -8.37
CA TYR A 121 1.06 -0.92 -8.74
C TYR A 121 2.23 -1.16 -7.77
N LEU A 122 2.04 -0.92 -6.47
CA LEU A 122 3.09 -1.14 -5.47
C LEU A 122 3.54 -2.60 -5.40
N CYS A 123 2.61 -3.51 -5.60
CA CYS A 123 2.86 -4.94 -5.64
C CYS A 123 3.78 -5.34 -6.83
N SER A 124 3.67 -4.66 -7.98
CA SER A 124 4.58 -4.84 -9.13
C SER A 124 6.02 -4.36 -8.84
N LEU A 125 6.19 -3.54 -7.80
CA LEU A 125 7.47 -2.99 -7.38
C LEU A 125 8.10 -3.74 -6.21
N MET A 126 7.40 -4.69 -5.60
CA MET A 126 8.00 -5.48 -4.54
C MET A 126 9.14 -6.37 -5.08
N PRO A 127 10.20 -6.61 -4.29
CA PRO A 127 11.22 -7.59 -4.64
C PRO A 127 10.59 -8.97 -4.88
N GLN A 128 11.14 -9.71 -5.85
CA GLN A 128 10.80 -11.10 -6.09
C GLN A 128 11.89 -11.99 -5.47
N GLY A 129 11.54 -13.18 -4.98
CA GLY A 129 12.46 -14.16 -4.39
C GLY A 129 12.31 -14.40 -2.88
N ASP A 130 13.13 -15.29 -2.33
CA ASP A 130 12.89 -16.07 -1.09
C ASP A 130 12.69 -15.30 0.24
N ASN A 131 12.71 -13.96 0.25
CA ASN A 131 12.58 -13.18 1.48
C ASN A 131 11.75 -11.89 1.35
N TYR A 132 10.76 -11.85 0.44
CA TYR A 132 9.82 -10.71 0.40
C TYR A 132 8.74 -10.77 1.49
N CYS A 133 8.47 -11.94 2.09
CA CYS A 133 7.43 -12.12 3.10
C CYS A 133 7.58 -11.18 4.30
N LYS A 134 8.82 -10.83 4.68
CA LYS A 134 9.10 -9.87 5.76
C LYS A 134 8.48 -8.49 5.52
N HIS A 135 8.25 -8.10 4.27
CA HIS A 135 7.64 -6.82 3.89
C HIS A 135 6.11 -6.87 3.89
N LEU A 136 5.54 -8.06 4.11
CA LEU A 136 4.12 -8.34 4.13
C LEU A 136 3.64 -8.75 5.52
N VAL A 137 4.47 -8.63 6.56
CA VAL A 137 4.19 -8.98 7.95
C VAL A 137 4.46 -7.76 8.83
N ARG A 138 3.48 -7.33 9.61
CA ARG A 138 3.62 -6.19 10.54
C ARG A 138 4.07 -6.64 11.93
N ASN A 139 4.32 -5.69 12.83
CA ASN A 139 4.94 -5.96 14.13
C ASN A 139 4.18 -6.99 14.98
N ASN A 140 2.85 -7.02 14.94
CA ASN A 140 2.07 -8.02 15.70
C ASN A 140 2.06 -9.44 15.06
N GLY A 141 2.81 -9.65 13.98
CA GLY A 141 2.87 -10.91 13.23
C GLY A 141 1.72 -11.10 12.23
N ASP A 142 0.74 -10.20 12.18
CA ASP A 142 -0.26 -10.26 11.10
C ASP A 142 0.45 -10.02 9.76
N ASN A 143 0.27 -10.97 8.85
CA ASN A 143 0.54 -10.71 7.44
C ASN A 143 -0.61 -9.93 6.78
N ILE A 144 -0.35 -9.42 5.57
CA ILE A 144 -1.31 -8.64 4.79
C ILE A 144 -2.63 -9.41 4.51
N LEU A 145 -2.60 -10.74 4.47
CA LEU A 145 -3.79 -11.59 4.32
C LEU A 145 -4.65 -11.62 5.59
N HIS A 146 -4.04 -11.71 6.78
CA HIS A 146 -4.78 -11.57 8.05
C HIS A 146 -5.57 -10.26 8.09
N CYS A 147 -4.93 -9.16 7.70
CA CYS A 147 -5.53 -7.85 7.72
C CYS A 147 -6.69 -7.73 6.71
N ALA A 148 -6.54 -8.27 5.50
CA ALA A 148 -7.61 -8.31 4.50
C ALA A 148 -8.82 -9.10 4.99
N ILE A 149 -8.61 -10.26 5.60
CA ILE A 149 -9.67 -11.10 6.17
C ILE A 149 -10.36 -10.42 7.34
N ARG A 150 -9.60 -9.82 8.26
CA ARG A 150 -10.15 -9.12 9.44
C ARG A 150 -11.02 -7.93 9.06
N ARG A 151 -10.70 -7.27 7.94
CA ARG A 151 -11.49 -6.18 7.35
C ARG A 151 -12.58 -6.66 6.39
N GLU A 152 -12.72 -7.97 6.22
CA GLU A 152 -13.69 -8.61 5.31
C GLU A 152 -13.54 -8.17 3.84
N PHE A 153 -12.33 -7.79 3.45
CA PHE A 153 -11.98 -7.50 2.06
C PHE A 153 -11.70 -8.81 1.32
N PHE A 154 -12.74 -9.64 1.13
CA PHE A 154 -12.58 -10.99 0.58
C PHE A 154 -12.03 -11.01 -0.84
N ASP A 155 -12.38 -10.04 -1.69
CA ASP A 155 -11.80 -9.90 -3.03
C ASP A 155 -10.28 -9.64 -2.96
N LEU A 156 -9.83 -8.80 -2.01
CA LEU A 156 -8.42 -8.57 -1.75
C LEU A 156 -7.74 -9.83 -1.22
N ALA A 157 -8.39 -10.51 -0.27
CA ALA A 157 -7.88 -11.72 0.34
C ALA A 157 -7.65 -12.81 -0.71
N LEU A 158 -8.59 -12.98 -1.66
CA LEU A 158 -8.42 -13.88 -2.79
C LEU A 158 -7.22 -13.49 -3.66
N ILE A 159 -7.06 -12.20 -3.99
CA ILE A 159 -5.91 -11.72 -4.77
C ILE A 159 -4.59 -12.02 -4.04
N ILE A 160 -4.51 -11.69 -2.75
CA ILE A 160 -3.32 -11.92 -1.92
C ILE A 160 -2.99 -13.42 -1.85
N MET A 161 -3.98 -14.27 -1.60
CA MET A 161 -3.80 -15.72 -1.48
C MET A 161 -3.24 -16.35 -2.77
N HIS A 162 -3.69 -15.89 -3.94
CA HIS A 162 -3.16 -16.38 -5.22
C HIS A 162 -1.76 -15.84 -5.52
N LYS A 163 -1.47 -14.61 -5.11
CA LYS A 163 -0.20 -13.95 -5.41
C LYS A 163 0.92 -14.32 -4.44
N TYR A 164 0.55 -14.64 -3.20
CA TYR A 164 1.44 -14.87 -2.07
C TYR A 164 1.01 -16.14 -1.30
N PRO A 165 1.02 -17.31 -1.95
CA PRO A 165 0.52 -18.55 -1.35
C PRO A 165 1.28 -18.95 -0.07
N GLU A 166 2.55 -18.56 0.05
CA GLU A 166 3.39 -18.79 1.23
C GLU A 166 2.90 -18.07 2.50
N LEU A 167 1.99 -17.09 2.39
CA LEU A 167 1.42 -16.41 3.54
C LEU A 167 0.28 -17.19 4.22
N ASN A 168 -0.28 -18.21 3.56
CA ASN A 168 -1.50 -18.88 4.00
C ASN A 168 -1.37 -19.62 5.33
N ASP A 169 -0.17 -20.09 5.65
CA ASP A 169 0.13 -20.88 6.85
C ASP A 169 0.95 -20.10 7.90
N VAL A 170 1.42 -18.90 7.56
CA VAL A 170 2.20 -18.05 8.50
C VAL A 170 1.31 -17.64 9.65
N GLN A 171 1.70 -17.99 10.88
CA GLN A 171 0.97 -17.62 12.07
C GLN A 171 1.38 -16.24 12.59
N ASN A 172 0.40 -15.45 13.04
CA ASN A 172 0.68 -14.23 13.79
C ASN A 172 1.12 -14.54 15.23
N ARG A 173 1.41 -13.49 16.03
CA ARG A 173 1.85 -13.67 17.43
C ARG A 173 0.79 -14.31 18.35
N GLU A 174 -0.46 -14.33 17.93
CA GLU A 174 -1.58 -14.98 18.63
C GLU A 174 -1.74 -16.46 18.22
N GLY A 175 -0.89 -16.98 17.32
CA GLY A 175 -0.96 -18.36 16.83
C GLY A 175 -2.02 -18.61 15.76
N PHE A 176 -2.66 -17.55 15.23
CA PHE A 176 -3.63 -17.68 14.14
C PHE A 176 -2.92 -17.64 12.80
N SER A 177 -3.21 -18.60 11.92
CA SER A 177 -2.98 -18.44 10.48
C SER A 177 -4.13 -17.63 9.86
N PRO A 178 -3.96 -17.06 8.64
CA PRO A 178 -5.06 -16.39 7.96
C PRO A 178 -6.27 -17.28 7.75
N LEU A 179 -6.07 -18.57 7.42
CA LEU A 179 -7.17 -19.51 7.24
C LEU A 179 -7.91 -19.80 8.55
N LYS A 180 -7.17 -19.92 9.66
CA LYS A 180 -7.81 -20.06 10.99
C LYS A 180 -8.61 -18.82 11.34
N LEU A 181 -8.08 -17.63 11.05
CA LEU A 181 -8.79 -16.36 11.25
C LEU A 181 -10.06 -16.29 10.39
N LEU A 182 -10.01 -16.70 9.12
CA LEU A 182 -11.16 -16.76 8.21
C LEU A 182 -12.29 -17.63 8.78
N ALA A 183 -11.96 -18.79 9.34
CA ALA A 183 -12.94 -19.68 9.96
C ALA A 183 -13.68 -19.03 11.15
N THR A 184 -13.11 -17.99 11.77
CA THR A 184 -13.78 -17.21 12.83
C THR A 184 -14.69 -16.11 12.29
N ARG A 185 -14.85 -15.97 10.97
CA ARG A 185 -15.68 -14.95 10.31
C ARG A 185 -16.92 -15.59 9.68
N PRO A 186 -18.09 -15.61 10.35
CA PRO A 186 -19.31 -16.18 9.79
C PRO A 186 -19.76 -15.52 8.48
N SER A 187 -19.48 -14.22 8.31
CA SER A 187 -19.78 -13.46 7.09
C SER A 187 -19.04 -13.96 5.84
N ALA A 188 -17.92 -14.68 6.01
CA ALA A 188 -17.18 -15.29 4.91
C ALA A 188 -17.89 -16.52 4.32
N PHE A 189 -18.84 -17.12 5.06
CA PHE A 189 -19.51 -18.36 4.66
C PHE A 189 -20.99 -18.12 4.39
N LYS A 190 -21.51 -18.79 3.38
CA LYS A 190 -22.93 -18.75 3.03
C LYS A 190 -23.84 -19.25 4.16
N SER A 191 -23.35 -20.18 4.99
CA SER A 191 -24.06 -20.68 6.17
C SER A 191 -24.15 -19.66 7.31
N GLY A 192 -23.23 -18.70 7.37
CA GLY A 192 -23.19 -17.64 8.38
C GLY A 192 -23.69 -16.28 7.90
N SER A 193 -24.06 -16.15 6.62
CA SER A 193 -24.58 -14.93 6.02
C SER A 193 -26.04 -15.14 5.58
N ASN A 194 -26.95 -14.29 6.07
CA ASN A 194 -28.36 -14.29 5.66
C ASN A 194 -28.50 -13.74 4.22
N LEU A 195 -28.04 -14.51 3.23
CA LEU A 195 -28.08 -14.12 1.82
C LEU A 195 -29.36 -14.64 1.15
N ARG A 196 -30.13 -13.73 0.55
CA ARG A 196 -31.29 -14.06 -0.30
C ARG A 196 -30.83 -14.97 -1.46
N TRP A 197 -31.65 -15.99 -1.76
CA TRP A 197 -31.37 -17.08 -2.70
C TRP A 197 -30.84 -16.66 -4.08
N TRP A 198 -31.18 -15.49 -4.61
CA TRP A 198 -30.67 -15.01 -5.91
C TRP A 198 -29.21 -14.54 -5.87
N LYS A 199 -28.69 -14.09 -4.71
CA LYS A 199 -27.25 -13.80 -4.54
C LYS A 199 -26.40 -15.08 -4.52
N THR A 200 -27.02 -16.21 -4.19
CA THR A 200 -26.40 -17.54 -4.28
C THR A 200 -26.15 -17.95 -5.73
N ILE A 201 -27.09 -17.64 -6.62
CA ILE A 201 -26.98 -17.97 -8.05
C ILE A 201 -25.81 -17.21 -8.68
N LEU A 202 -25.64 -15.93 -8.33
CA LEU A 202 -24.49 -15.12 -8.79
C LEU A 202 -23.13 -15.64 -8.32
N TYR A 203 -23.05 -16.22 -7.11
CA TYR A 203 -21.84 -16.84 -6.57
C TYR A 203 -21.40 -18.06 -7.39
N HIS A 204 -22.35 -18.93 -7.77
CA HIS A 204 -22.06 -20.10 -8.60
C HIS A 204 -21.79 -19.72 -10.07
N CYS A 205 -22.40 -18.65 -10.60
CA CYS A 205 -22.16 -18.22 -11.98
C CYS A 205 -20.81 -17.53 -12.21
N LYS A 206 -20.18 -16.93 -11.19
CA LYS A 206 -18.84 -16.32 -11.33
C LYS A 206 -17.69 -17.32 -11.19
N SER A 207 -17.85 -18.36 -10.37
CA SER A 207 -16.83 -19.41 -10.19
C SER A 207 -16.51 -20.18 -11.49
N GLN A 208 -17.47 -20.31 -12.40
CA GLN A 208 -17.29 -21.06 -13.65
C GLN A 208 -16.57 -20.28 -14.75
N LYS A 209 -16.61 -18.93 -14.74
CA LYS A 209 -15.94 -18.10 -15.76
C LYS A 209 -14.46 -17.84 -15.47
N PHE A 210 -14.02 -17.96 -14.21
CA PHE A 210 -12.61 -17.75 -13.84
C PHE A 210 -11.70 -18.92 -14.22
N LEU A 211 -12.22 -20.14 -14.36
CA LEU A 211 -11.44 -21.31 -14.79
C LEU A 211 -11.05 -21.28 -16.27
N HIS A 212 -11.70 -20.46 -17.11
CA HIS A 212 -11.41 -20.43 -18.54
C HIS A 212 -10.26 -19.48 -18.94
N TYR A 213 -9.87 -18.55 -18.05
CA TYR A 213 -8.74 -17.63 -18.29
C TYR A 213 -7.38 -18.18 -17.82
N SER A 214 -7.34 -19.32 -17.12
CA SER A 214 -6.11 -19.93 -16.60
C SER A 214 -5.45 -20.96 -17.52
N THR A 215 -5.97 -21.21 -18.73
CA THR A 215 -5.42 -22.22 -19.66
C THR A 215 -4.68 -21.66 -20.87
N HIS A 216 -4.55 -20.34 -21.03
CA HIS A 216 -3.81 -19.76 -22.16
C HIS A 216 -2.81 -18.72 -21.68
N GLY A 217 -1.52 -19.09 -21.69
CA GLY A 217 -0.42 -18.12 -21.69
C GLY A 217 0.74 -18.41 -20.75
N TYR A 218 1.37 -19.58 -20.86
CA TYR A 218 2.82 -19.64 -20.70
C TYR A 218 3.42 -18.93 -21.92
N LEU A 219 4.10 -17.81 -21.71
CA LEU A 219 5.10 -17.29 -22.65
C LEU A 219 6.39 -17.01 -21.86
N PRO A 220 7.54 -17.44 -22.38
CA PRO A 220 8.81 -17.32 -21.67
C PRO A 220 9.38 -15.90 -21.79
N LEU A 221 10.03 -15.45 -20.72
CA LEU A 221 11.26 -14.64 -20.79
C LEU A 221 12.26 -15.28 -19.83
#